data_AF-A0A6L6EIJ3-F1
#
_entry.id   AF-A0A6L6EIJ3-F1
#
_cell.length_a   1.000
_cell.length_b   1.000
_cell.length_c   1.000
_cell.angle_alpha   90.00
_cell.angle_beta   90.00
_cell.angle_gamma   90.00
#
_symmetry.space_group_name_H-M   'P 1'
#
loop_
_entity.id
_entity.type
_entity.pdbx_description
1 polymer ?
#
loop_
_entity_poly.entity_id
_entity_poly.type
_entity_poly.pdbx_seq_one_letter_code
_entity_poly.pdbx_strand_id
1 'polypeptide(L)'
;MFSTLVLDLLALAVSLVLASIRVFDVVWLPSANLLAFQNPRPMLGLLVIGVVLGSWLALRVVDPALSRPNYGHALFALAIAIGVVAAGSFLLRTYFSREFVIVTLGVWLVLALIHRALRRTVPWIEAMVVVSDEEYLVADLAAARHARVEQILKPQGQAPAESLPPDVTLIVDLRAVLSDSMASFVSSSTLAGLEVRPLSQAYEDHTERIPLVHLAEGWEISVPLGRRAVYEPFKRIIEVAFTAVTAPLWLIIMALT
;
A
#
# COMPACT_ATOMS: atom_id res chain seq x y z
N MET A 1 2.87 14.02 -11.91
CA MET A 1 2.17 13.44 -10.75
C MET A 1 3.20 13.24 -9.65
N PHE A 2 2.98 13.74 -8.42
CA PHE A 2 3.97 13.59 -7.34
C PHE A 2 4.06 12.13 -6.86
N SER A 3 5.28 11.65 -6.61
CA SER A 3 5.51 10.33 -6.02
C SER A 3 4.85 10.22 -4.64
N THR A 4 4.46 8.99 -4.24
CA THR A 4 3.89 8.70 -2.91
C THR A 4 4.77 9.20 -1.78
N LEU A 5 6.08 9.02 -1.91
CA LEU A 5 7.03 9.49 -0.91
C LEU A 5 7.01 11.02 -0.78
N VAL A 6 6.89 11.75 -1.88
CA VAL A 6 6.81 13.22 -1.85
C VAL A 6 5.54 13.68 -1.13
N LEU A 7 4.41 13.04 -1.39
CA LEU A 7 3.15 13.35 -0.69
C LEU A 7 3.19 12.97 0.79
N ASP A 8 3.85 11.87 1.16
CA ASP A 8 4.05 11.49 2.57
C ASP A 8 4.90 12.54 3.32
N LEU A 9 5.90 13.13 2.65
CA LEU A 9 6.73 14.20 3.22
C LEU A 9 5.99 15.53 3.30
N LEU A 10 5.17 15.87 2.31
CA LEU A 10 4.31 17.06 2.38
C LEU A 10 3.27 16.91 3.49
N ALA A 11 2.66 15.72 3.62
CA ALA A 11 1.77 15.40 4.74
C ALA A 11 2.50 15.52 6.08
N LEU A 12 3.77 15.12 6.16
CA LEU A 12 4.57 15.27 7.37
C LEU A 12 4.81 16.75 7.70
N ALA A 13 5.21 17.55 6.72
CA ALA A 13 5.41 18.99 6.92
C ALA A 13 4.14 19.67 7.43
N VAL A 14 2.98 19.36 6.84
CA VAL A 14 1.68 19.87 7.30
C VAL A 14 1.35 19.38 8.71
N SER A 15 1.57 18.09 9.00
CA SER A 15 1.30 17.52 10.32
C SER A 15 2.17 18.15 11.42
N LEU A 16 3.43 18.47 11.12
CA LEU A 16 4.34 19.14 12.05
C LEU A 16 3.84 20.54 12.38
N VAL A 17 3.37 21.30 11.39
CA VAL A 17 2.80 22.64 11.61
C VAL A 17 1.52 22.54 12.44
N LEU A 18 0.59 21.66 12.06
CA LEU A 18 -0.68 21.50 12.78
C LEU A 18 -0.48 21.03 14.23
N ALA A 19 0.43 20.08 14.46
CA ALA A 19 0.78 19.63 15.80
C ALA A 19 1.49 20.72 16.62
N SER A 20 2.34 21.54 15.98
CA SER A 20 3.01 22.65 16.66
C SER A 20 2.01 23.70 17.12
N ILE A 21 1.05 24.05 16.27
CA ILE A 21 -0.03 24.97 16.62
C ILE A 21 -0.88 24.37 17.75
N ARG A 22 -1.27 23.10 17.65
CA ARG A 22 -2.16 22.48 18.64
C ARG A 22 -1.51 22.27 20.02
N VAL A 23 -0.21 21.95 20.08
CA VAL A 23 0.44 21.57 21.36
C VAL A 23 1.22 22.74 21.97
N PHE A 24 1.73 23.67 21.16
CA PHE A 24 2.62 24.72 21.60
C PHE A 24 2.15 26.13 21.17
N ASP A 25 0.99 26.26 20.51
CA ASP A 25 0.45 27.52 19.99
C ASP A 25 1.44 28.29 19.09
N VAL A 26 2.34 27.58 18.42
CA VAL A 26 3.33 28.15 17.48
C VAL A 26 3.31 27.44 16.14
N VAL A 27 3.52 28.21 15.07
CA VAL A 27 3.63 27.66 13.70
C VAL A 27 4.97 26.95 13.49
N TRP A 28 6.04 27.46 14.11
CA TRP A 28 7.39 26.93 13.98
C TRP A 28 7.88 26.38 15.31
N LEU A 29 8.03 25.06 15.41
CA LEU A 29 8.39 24.41 16.67
C LEU A 29 9.71 24.92 17.28
N PRO A 30 10.78 25.19 16.51
CA PRO A 30 12.01 25.76 17.06
C PRO A 30 11.87 27.16 17.67
N SER A 31 10.77 27.88 17.40
CA SER A 31 10.47 29.15 18.08
C SER A 31 9.56 28.99 19.30
N ALA A 32 9.19 27.76 19.68
CA ALA A 32 8.43 27.53 20.91
C ALA A 32 9.28 27.87 22.15
N ASN A 33 8.64 28.51 23.14
CA ASN A 33 9.24 28.73 24.46
C ASN A 33 9.25 27.42 25.26
N LEU A 34 10.21 26.56 24.94
CA LEU A 34 10.42 25.29 25.63
C LEU A 34 11.28 25.52 26.88
N LEU A 35 11.14 24.65 27.88
CA LEU A 35 12.01 24.67 29.06
C LEU A 35 13.49 24.57 28.64
N ALA A 36 14.41 25.16 29.41
CA ALA A 36 15.83 25.33 29.07
C ALA A 36 16.60 24.03 28.72
N PHE A 37 16.01 22.85 28.94
CA PHE A 37 16.57 21.53 28.63
C PHE A 37 15.80 20.74 27.55
N GLN A 38 14.80 21.35 26.90
CA GLN A 38 13.98 20.73 25.86
C GLN A 38 14.38 21.28 24.49
N ASN A 39 15.35 20.63 23.84
CA ASN A 39 15.71 20.94 22.45
C ASN A 39 14.80 20.16 21.49
N PRO A 40 13.96 20.81 20.65
CA PRO A 40 13.00 20.11 19.79
C PRO A 40 13.64 19.47 18.54
N ARG A 41 14.87 19.88 18.19
CA ARG A 41 15.56 19.44 16.96
C ARG A 41 15.75 17.93 16.84
N PRO A 42 16.25 17.21 17.88
CA PRO A 42 16.38 15.75 17.81
C PRO A 42 15.04 15.04 17.56
N MET A 43 13.94 15.50 18.16
CA MET A 43 12.61 14.94 17.90
C MET A 43 12.18 15.13 16.46
N LEU A 44 12.33 16.35 15.92
CA LEU A 44 12.01 16.64 14.52
C LEU A 44 12.83 15.76 13.58
N GLY A 45 14.12 15.59 13.86
CA GLY A 45 14.99 14.69 13.12
C GLY A 45 14.49 13.24 13.15
N LEU A 46 14.12 12.72 14.33
CA LEU A 46 13.59 11.37 14.47
C LEU A 46 12.26 11.16 13.76
N LEU A 47 11.35 12.14 13.78
CA LEU A 47 10.08 12.08 13.06
C LEU A 47 10.30 12.05 11.54
N VAL A 48 11.17 12.92 11.03
CA VAL A 48 11.53 12.95 9.60
C VAL A 48 12.19 11.64 9.19
N ILE A 49 13.21 11.20 9.93
CA ILE A 49 13.91 9.93 9.64
C ILE A 49 12.92 8.76 9.69
N GLY A 50 12.07 8.71 10.71
CA GLY A 50 11.09 7.64 10.88
C GLY A 50 10.11 7.53 9.72
N VAL A 51 9.56 8.66 9.27
CA VAL A 51 8.61 8.69 8.13
C VAL A 51 9.32 8.45 6.80
N VAL A 52 10.50 9.03 6.57
CA VAL A 52 11.31 8.77 5.35
C VAL A 52 11.65 7.29 5.26
N LEU A 53 12.25 6.73 6.32
CA LEU A 53 12.68 5.34 6.37
C LEU A 53 11.47 4.40 6.26
N GLY A 54 10.40 4.69 6.99
CA GLY A 54 9.16 3.90 6.95
C GLY A 54 8.52 3.90 5.57
N SER A 55 8.40 5.06 4.93
CA SER A 55 7.81 5.17 3.59
C SER A 55 8.70 4.52 2.52
N TRP A 56 10.02 4.66 2.64
CA TRP A 56 10.98 4.03 1.73
C TRP A 56 10.98 2.50 1.86
N LEU A 57 10.95 1.96 3.09
CA LEU A 57 10.85 0.52 3.34
C LEU A 57 9.49 -0.02 2.90
N ALA A 58 8.41 0.70 3.17
CA ALA A 58 7.07 0.29 2.77
C ALA A 58 6.99 0.02 1.26
N LEU A 59 7.56 0.91 0.43
CA LEU A 59 7.61 0.75 -1.03
C LEU A 59 8.39 -0.48 -1.51
N ARG A 60 9.28 -1.06 -0.68
CA ARG A 60 10.11 -2.21 -1.04
C ARG A 60 9.59 -3.52 -0.48
N VAL A 61 8.87 -3.46 0.64
CA VAL A 61 8.46 -4.64 1.41
C VAL A 61 6.99 -4.97 1.19
N VAL A 62 6.13 -3.95 1.07
CA VAL A 62 4.67 -4.14 0.96
C VAL A 62 4.32 -4.23 -0.52
N ASP A 63 4.47 -5.42 -1.11
CA ASP A 63 4.11 -5.78 -2.50
C ASP A 63 4.56 -4.78 -3.59
N PRO A 64 5.78 -4.92 -4.13
CA PRO A 64 6.27 -4.08 -5.23
C PRO A 64 5.45 -4.23 -6.53
N ALA A 65 4.66 -5.31 -6.65
CA ALA A 65 3.79 -5.62 -7.79
C ALA A 65 2.47 -4.80 -7.82
N LEU A 66 2.15 -4.09 -6.74
CA LEU A 66 0.94 -3.26 -6.72
C LEU A 66 1.25 -1.86 -7.24
N SER A 67 0.87 -1.60 -8.49
CA SER A 67 0.81 -0.27 -9.11
C SER A 67 -0.15 0.71 -8.41
N ARG A 68 -0.88 0.26 -7.38
CA ARG A 68 -1.90 1.03 -6.63
C ARG A 68 -1.38 1.59 -5.31
N PRO A 69 -1.73 2.84 -4.93
CA PRO A 69 -1.48 3.36 -3.59
C PRO A 69 -2.16 2.46 -2.53
N ASN A 70 -1.38 1.72 -1.73
CA ASN A 70 -1.90 0.80 -0.72
C ASN A 70 -1.91 1.43 0.68
N TYR A 71 -3.03 1.29 1.41
CA TYR A 71 -3.16 1.74 2.80
C TYR A 71 -2.20 1.00 3.75
N GLY A 72 -1.88 -0.26 3.45
CA GLY A 72 -0.89 -1.04 4.18
C GLY A 72 0.49 -0.37 4.20
N HIS A 73 0.85 0.37 3.15
CA HIS A 73 2.11 1.13 3.15
C HIS A 73 2.11 2.25 4.20
N ALA A 74 1.01 2.98 4.35
CA ALA A 74 0.90 4.07 5.33
C ALA A 74 1.01 3.53 6.76
N LEU A 75 0.35 2.40 7.02
CA LEU A 75 0.35 1.74 8.33
C LEU A 75 1.71 1.11 8.66
N PHE A 76 2.35 0.49 7.68
CA PHE A 76 3.71 -0.03 7.84
C PHE A 76 4.71 1.12 8.11
N ALA A 77 4.63 2.20 7.32
CA ALA A 77 5.45 3.37 7.51
C ALA A 77 5.22 4.02 8.89
N LEU A 78 3.97 4.07 9.36
CA LEU A 78 3.63 4.52 10.72
C LEU A 78 4.32 3.67 11.78
N ALA A 79 4.25 2.33 11.68
CA ALA A 79 4.86 1.43 12.64
C ALA A 79 6.39 1.62 12.72
N ILE A 80 7.04 1.77 11.56
CA ILE A 80 8.48 2.08 11.50
C ILE A 80 8.75 3.46 12.11
N ALA A 81 7.95 4.48 11.81
CA ALA A 81 8.14 5.82 12.36
C ALA A 81 8.01 5.84 13.90
N ILE A 82 7.02 5.14 14.45
CA ILE A 82 6.86 4.96 15.90
C ILE A 82 8.09 4.27 16.48
N GLY A 83 8.55 3.18 15.86
CA GLY A 83 9.74 2.44 16.28
C GLY A 83 11.01 3.30 16.30
N VAL A 84 11.24 4.08 15.24
CA VAL A 84 12.39 5.00 15.13
C VAL A 84 12.32 6.09 16.19
N VAL A 85 11.15 6.70 16.41
CA VAL A 85 10.99 7.73 17.43
C VAL A 85 11.20 7.15 18.82
N ALA A 86 10.64 5.98 19.12
CA ALA A 86 10.80 5.32 20.42
C ALA A 86 12.26 4.93 20.69
N ALA A 87 12.89 4.23 19.75
CA ALA A 87 14.29 3.81 19.87
C ALA A 87 15.25 5.00 19.92
N GLY A 88 15.04 5.99 19.04
CA GLY A 88 15.85 7.21 19.00
C GLY A 88 15.72 8.04 20.27
N SER A 89 14.51 8.17 20.82
CA SER A 89 14.29 8.88 22.08
C SER A 89 15.02 8.19 23.24
N PHE A 90 14.97 6.85 23.29
CA PHE A 90 15.68 6.05 24.29
C PHE A 90 17.21 6.18 24.15
N LEU A 91 17.75 6.03 22.94
CA LEU A 91 19.20 6.09 22.68
C LEU A 91 19.79 7.48 22.92
N LEU A 92 19.12 8.52 22.42
CA LEU A 92 19.56 9.90 22.58
C LEU A 92 19.23 10.46 23.97
N ARG A 93 18.52 9.68 24.82
CA ARG A 93 18.03 10.09 26.14
C ARG A 93 17.30 11.43 26.11
N THR A 94 16.52 11.62 25.05
CA THR A 94 15.82 12.87 24.80
C THR A 94 14.39 12.78 25.30
N TYR A 95 13.95 13.80 26.04
CA TYR A 95 12.60 13.88 26.61
C TYR A 95 11.78 14.91 25.83
N PHE A 96 10.65 14.48 25.30
CA PHE A 96 9.76 15.31 24.49
C PHE A 96 8.30 15.17 24.88
N SER A 97 7.47 16.10 24.40
CA SER A 97 6.02 16.02 24.53
C SER A 97 5.49 14.79 23.78
N ARG A 98 4.97 13.82 24.55
CA ARG A 98 4.28 12.64 23.99
C ARG A 98 3.06 13.05 23.17
N GLU A 99 2.35 14.08 23.63
CA GLU A 99 1.21 14.64 22.91
C GLU A 99 1.61 15.14 21.53
N PHE A 100 2.73 15.86 21.41
CA PHE A 100 3.22 16.33 20.11
C PHE A 100 3.49 15.19 19.14
N VAL A 101 4.17 14.12 19.58
CA VAL A 101 4.46 12.96 18.74
C VAL A 101 3.17 12.27 18.30
N ILE A 102 2.24 12.05 19.23
CA ILE A 102 0.95 11.39 18.95
C ILE A 102 0.12 12.21 17.96
N VAL A 103 -0.01 13.52 18.19
CA VAL A 103 -0.77 14.42 17.30
C VAL A 103 -0.12 14.49 15.93
N THR A 104 1.21 14.62 15.85
CA THR A 104 1.93 14.66 14.56
C THR A 104 1.70 13.39 13.76
N LEU A 105 1.95 12.21 14.35
CA LEU A 105 1.81 10.94 13.65
C LEU A 105 0.35 10.61 13.33
N GLY A 106 -0.60 11.00 14.18
CA GLY A 106 -2.04 10.84 13.93
C GLY A 106 -2.52 11.70 12.76
N VAL A 107 -2.18 12.98 12.74
CA VAL A 107 -2.52 13.90 11.64
C VAL A 107 -1.81 13.45 10.36
N TRP A 108 -0.54 13.06 10.45
CA TRP A 108 0.21 12.51 9.33
C TRP A 108 -0.49 11.28 8.74
N LEU A 109 -0.90 10.32 9.56
CA LEU A 109 -1.59 9.12 9.12
C LEU A 109 -2.90 9.46 8.39
N VAL A 110 -3.71 10.38 8.94
CA VAL A 110 -4.96 10.81 8.30
C VAL A 110 -4.69 11.42 6.93
N LEU A 111 -3.74 12.36 6.83
CA LEU A 111 -3.35 12.95 5.56
C LEU A 111 -2.80 11.89 4.58
N ALA A 112 -1.98 10.98 5.08
CA ALA A 112 -1.39 9.86 4.36
C ALA A 112 -2.46 8.96 3.72
N LEU A 113 -3.53 8.67 4.46
CA LEU A 113 -4.67 7.90 3.99
C LEU A 113 -5.51 8.69 2.99
N ILE A 114 -5.77 9.98 3.25
CA ILE A 114 -6.56 10.85 2.35
C ILE A 114 -5.90 10.96 0.98
N HIS A 115 -4.61 11.30 0.89
CA HIS A 115 -3.97 11.47 -0.42
C HIS A 115 -3.81 10.13 -1.16
N ARG A 116 -3.83 8.99 -0.46
CA ARG A 116 -3.91 7.65 -1.08
C ARG A 116 -5.31 7.37 -1.60
N ALA A 117 -6.35 7.68 -0.82
CA ALA A 117 -7.75 7.55 -1.24
C ALA A 117 -8.03 8.41 -2.48
N LEU A 118 -7.58 9.67 -2.49
CA LEU A 118 -7.71 10.56 -3.65
C LEU A 118 -6.94 10.06 -4.87
N ARG A 119 -5.76 9.45 -4.69
CA ARG A 119 -5.05 8.88 -5.84
C ARG A 119 -5.66 7.59 -6.36
N ARG A 120 -6.48 6.90 -5.56
CA ARG A 120 -7.28 5.78 -6.04
C ARG A 120 -8.49 6.23 -6.87
N THR A 121 -8.93 7.49 -6.74
CA THR A 121 -10.01 8.01 -7.60
C THR A 121 -9.50 8.48 -8.95
N VAL A 122 -8.20 8.78 -9.07
CA VAL A 122 -7.55 9.07 -10.35
C VAL A 122 -7.19 7.74 -11.02
N PRO A 123 -7.58 7.52 -12.29
CA PRO A 123 -7.23 6.30 -12.97
C PRO A 123 -5.70 6.19 -13.15
N TRP A 124 -5.08 5.25 -12.45
CA TRP A 124 -3.79 4.70 -12.87
C TRP A 124 -4.10 3.78 -14.05
N ILE A 125 -3.36 3.92 -15.15
CA ILE A 125 -3.51 3.07 -16.33
C ILE A 125 -2.34 2.10 -16.30
N GLU A 126 -2.62 0.82 -16.05
CA GLU A 126 -1.65 -0.26 -16.20
C GLU A 126 -1.65 -0.70 -17.66
N ALA A 127 -0.53 -0.49 -18.35
CA ALA A 127 -0.33 -0.99 -19.70
C ALA A 127 -0.01 -2.49 -19.63
N MET A 128 -0.77 -3.29 -20.37
CA MET A 128 -0.67 -4.74 -20.28
C MET A 128 -0.72 -5.42 -21.64
N VAL A 129 0.02 -6.51 -21.74
CA VAL A 129 -0.09 -7.46 -22.85
C VAL A 129 -0.67 -8.74 -22.30
N VAL A 130 -1.74 -9.23 -22.93
CA VAL A 130 -2.53 -10.36 -22.41
C VAL A 130 -2.34 -11.57 -23.29
N VAL A 131 -1.85 -12.67 -22.71
CA VAL A 131 -1.75 -13.99 -23.35
C VAL A 131 -2.95 -14.82 -22.93
N SER A 132 -4.01 -14.85 -23.74
CA SER A 132 -5.23 -15.62 -23.45
C SER A 132 -6.05 -15.85 -24.73
N ASP A 133 -6.80 -16.95 -24.75
CA ASP A 133 -7.83 -17.21 -25.77
C ASP A 133 -9.26 -16.82 -25.28
N GLU A 134 -9.41 -16.34 -24.04
CA GLU A 134 -10.70 -15.99 -23.44
C GLU A 134 -11.14 -14.57 -23.83
N GLU A 135 -11.71 -14.42 -25.03
CA GLU A 135 -12.11 -13.12 -25.61
C GLU A 135 -12.99 -12.28 -24.68
N TYR A 136 -13.92 -12.91 -23.94
CA TYR A 136 -14.83 -12.22 -23.02
C TYR A 136 -14.08 -11.54 -21.86
N LEU A 137 -13.14 -12.26 -21.22
CA LEU A 137 -12.38 -11.73 -20.09
C LEU A 137 -11.45 -10.60 -20.53
N VAL A 138 -10.82 -10.77 -21.70
CA VAL A 138 -9.94 -9.74 -22.27
C VAL A 138 -10.73 -8.50 -22.67
N ALA A 139 -11.94 -8.65 -23.20
CA ALA A 139 -12.81 -7.52 -23.53
C ALA A 139 -13.28 -6.76 -22.29
N ASP A 140 -13.70 -7.44 -21.22
CA ASP A 140 -14.11 -6.79 -19.96
C ASP A 140 -12.89 -6.10 -19.30
N LEU A 141 -11.71 -6.73 -19.35
CA LEU A 141 -10.47 -6.12 -18.89
C LEU A 141 -10.07 -4.89 -19.70
N ALA A 142 -10.21 -4.92 -21.03
CA ALA A 142 -9.96 -3.77 -21.90
C ALA A 142 -10.96 -2.61 -21.69
N ALA A 143 -12.16 -2.91 -21.18
CA ALA A 143 -13.17 -1.91 -20.82
C ALA A 143 -12.96 -1.31 -19.41
N ALA A 144 -12.07 -1.90 -18.59
CA ALA A 144 -11.83 -1.43 -17.23
C ALA A 144 -11.11 -0.06 -17.23
N ARG A 145 -11.50 0.82 -16.30
CA ARG A 145 -10.97 2.20 -16.22
C ARG A 145 -9.46 2.29 -15.96
N HIS A 146 -8.87 1.22 -15.43
CA HIS A 146 -7.50 1.19 -14.93
C HIS A 146 -6.57 0.28 -15.74
N ALA A 147 -7.08 -0.31 -16.82
CA ALA A 147 -6.35 -1.23 -17.67
C ALA A 147 -6.22 -0.66 -19.09
N ARG A 148 -5.05 -0.80 -19.69
CA ARG A 148 -4.83 -0.56 -21.12
C ARG A 148 -4.23 -1.81 -21.70
N VAL A 149 -5.07 -2.60 -22.37
CA VAL A 149 -4.63 -3.76 -23.14
C VAL A 149 -3.99 -3.25 -24.43
N GLU A 150 -2.66 -3.32 -24.51
CA GLU A 150 -1.91 -2.86 -25.69
C GLU A 150 -1.89 -3.93 -26.79
N GLN A 151 -1.76 -5.20 -26.39
CA GLN A 151 -1.71 -6.32 -27.29
C GLN A 151 -2.34 -7.56 -26.66
N ILE A 152 -2.99 -8.37 -27.50
CA ILE A 152 -3.53 -9.68 -27.15
C ILE A 152 -2.72 -10.72 -27.93
N LEU A 153 -2.10 -11.64 -27.23
CA LEU A 153 -1.29 -12.72 -27.79
C LEU A 153 -2.04 -14.04 -27.64
N LYS A 154 -2.05 -14.85 -28.68
CA LYS A 154 -2.62 -16.19 -28.62
C LYS A 154 -1.66 -17.13 -27.89
N PRO A 155 -2.11 -17.87 -26.85
CA PRO A 155 -1.33 -18.91 -26.16
C PRO A 155 -0.60 -19.86 -27.09
N GLN A 156 -1.29 -20.34 -28.14
CA GLN A 156 -0.76 -21.25 -29.15
C GLN A 156 -0.11 -20.55 -30.36
N GLY A 157 0.03 -19.23 -30.29
CA GLY A 157 0.63 -18.42 -31.35
C GLY A 157 2.16 -18.41 -31.32
N GLN A 158 2.73 -17.64 -32.25
CA GLN A 158 4.15 -17.28 -32.25
C GLN A 158 4.39 -16.19 -31.20
N ALA A 159 5.48 -16.28 -30.45
CA ALA A 159 5.89 -15.20 -29.56
C ALA A 159 6.33 -13.95 -30.36
N PRO A 160 6.20 -12.75 -29.78
CA PRO A 160 6.77 -11.53 -30.35
C PRO A 160 8.28 -11.67 -30.59
N ALA A 161 8.77 -11.07 -31.68
CA ALA A 161 10.20 -11.05 -31.99
C ALA A 161 10.99 -10.07 -31.10
N GLU A 162 10.31 -9.04 -30.59
CA GLU A 162 10.89 -7.99 -29.75
C GLU A 162 10.47 -8.17 -28.28
N SER A 163 11.32 -7.72 -27.37
CA SER A 163 10.98 -7.65 -25.95
C SER A 163 9.89 -6.62 -25.71
N LEU A 164 9.05 -6.86 -24.71
CA LEU A 164 8.07 -5.86 -24.28
C LEU A 164 8.78 -4.64 -23.67
N PRO A 165 8.14 -3.45 -23.75
CA PRO A 165 8.61 -2.26 -23.04
C PRO A 165 8.68 -2.52 -21.52
N PRO A 166 9.60 -1.86 -20.80
CA PRO A 166 9.83 -2.11 -19.37
C PRO A 166 8.65 -1.71 -18.46
N ASP A 167 7.75 -0.85 -18.94
CA ASP A 167 6.58 -0.36 -18.19
C ASP A 167 5.29 -1.16 -18.46
N VAL A 168 5.40 -2.28 -19.19
CA VAL A 168 4.27 -3.12 -19.59
C VAL A 168 4.25 -4.40 -18.76
N THR A 169 3.08 -4.69 -18.20
CA THR A 169 2.85 -5.91 -17.43
C THR A 169 2.37 -7.03 -18.35
N LEU A 170 3.02 -8.19 -18.29
CA LEU A 170 2.62 -9.37 -19.05
C LEU A 170 1.60 -10.17 -18.25
N ILE A 171 0.38 -10.26 -18.76
CA ILE A 171 -0.71 -11.01 -18.16
C ILE A 171 -0.85 -12.35 -18.87
N VAL A 172 -0.79 -13.45 -18.13
CA VAL A 172 -0.82 -14.80 -18.70
C VAL A 172 -2.01 -15.58 -18.18
N ASP A 173 -2.79 -16.14 -19.09
CA ASP A 173 -3.84 -17.09 -18.75
C ASP A 173 -3.22 -18.46 -18.45
N LEU A 174 -3.11 -18.77 -17.16
CA LEU A 174 -2.54 -20.02 -16.68
C LEU A 174 -3.38 -21.26 -17.02
N ARG A 175 -4.62 -21.09 -17.49
CA ARG A 175 -5.46 -22.20 -17.97
C ARG A 175 -5.12 -22.61 -19.40
N ALA A 176 -4.60 -21.67 -20.19
CA ALA A 176 -4.32 -21.91 -21.58
C ALA A 176 -3.02 -22.72 -21.73
N VAL A 177 -3.02 -23.67 -22.66
CA VAL A 177 -1.80 -24.39 -23.03
C VAL A 177 -0.97 -23.45 -23.91
N LEU A 178 0.23 -23.10 -23.45
CA LEU A 178 1.16 -22.25 -24.18
C LEU A 178 1.93 -23.07 -25.22
N SER A 179 2.21 -22.47 -26.39
CA SER A 179 3.20 -23.02 -27.33
C SER A 179 4.61 -22.94 -26.71
N ASP A 180 5.55 -23.77 -27.17
CA ASP A 180 6.95 -23.74 -26.69
C ASP A 180 7.57 -22.34 -26.83
N SER A 181 7.25 -21.66 -27.96
CA SER A 181 7.69 -20.30 -28.21
C SER A 181 7.10 -19.31 -27.20
N MET A 182 5.81 -19.41 -26.90
CA MET A 182 5.13 -18.52 -25.96
C MET A 182 5.58 -18.78 -24.51
N ALA A 183 5.75 -20.05 -24.12
CA ALA A 183 6.27 -20.42 -22.81
C ALA A 183 7.72 -19.91 -22.62
N SER A 184 8.56 -20.01 -23.65
CA SER A 184 9.92 -19.44 -23.64
C SER A 184 9.88 -17.92 -23.50
N PHE A 185 8.95 -17.24 -24.17
CA PHE A 185 8.77 -15.79 -24.08
C PHE A 185 8.27 -15.32 -22.71
N VAL A 186 7.31 -16.01 -22.10
CA VAL A 186 6.84 -15.71 -20.73
C VAL A 186 7.98 -15.90 -19.72
N SER A 187 8.74 -16.99 -19.88
CA SER A 187 9.91 -17.29 -19.04
C SER A 187 11.00 -16.24 -19.20
N SER A 188 11.35 -15.87 -20.44
CA SER A 188 12.37 -14.86 -20.71
C SER A 188 11.95 -13.47 -20.24
N SER A 189 10.66 -13.13 -20.35
CA SER A 189 10.11 -11.87 -19.82
C SER A 189 10.28 -11.78 -18.30
N THR A 190 9.98 -12.88 -17.59
CA THR A 190 10.21 -12.97 -16.15
C THR A 190 11.70 -12.82 -15.80
N LEU A 191 12.60 -13.47 -16.55
CA LEU A 191 14.05 -13.35 -16.36
C LEU A 191 14.60 -11.95 -16.69
N ALA A 192 13.98 -11.25 -17.63
CA ALA A 192 14.30 -9.86 -17.97
C ALA A 192 13.84 -8.86 -16.91
N GLY A 193 13.12 -9.31 -15.89
CA GLY A 193 12.59 -8.46 -14.82
C GLY A 193 11.28 -7.76 -15.18
N LEU A 194 10.60 -8.18 -16.26
CA LEU A 194 9.24 -7.73 -16.54
C LEU A 194 8.27 -8.33 -15.53
N GLU A 195 7.26 -7.56 -15.18
CA GLU A 195 6.21 -8.03 -14.28
C GLU A 195 5.28 -9.00 -15.02
N VAL A 196 5.26 -10.26 -14.59
CA VAL A 196 4.41 -11.31 -15.15
C VAL A 196 3.36 -11.72 -14.12
N ARG A 197 2.07 -11.59 -14.47
CA ARG A 197 0.95 -11.82 -13.55
C ARG A 197 -0.09 -12.78 -14.14
N PRO A 198 -0.78 -13.59 -13.30
CA PRO A 198 -1.90 -14.40 -13.76
C PRO A 198 -3.09 -13.54 -14.22
N LEU A 199 -3.77 -13.97 -15.29
CA LEU A 199 -4.99 -13.31 -15.80
C LEU A 199 -6.07 -13.17 -14.72
N SER A 200 -6.27 -14.20 -13.90
CA SER A 200 -7.28 -14.18 -12.84
C SER A 200 -7.03 -13.08 -11.81
N GLN A 201 -5.77 -12.81 -11.46
CA GLN A 201 -5.40 -11.76 -10.51
C GLN A 201 -5.56 -10.37 -11.13
N ALA A 202 -5.09 -10.17 -12.37
CA ALA A 202 -5.22 -8.88 -13.04
C ALA A 202 -6.70 -8.53 -13.31
N TYR A 203 -7.52 -9.53 -13.65
CA TYR A 203 -8.94 -9.36 -13.83
C TYR A 203 -9.63 -8.94 -12.52
N GLU A 204 -9.37 -9.65 -11.41
CA GLU A 204 -9.93 -9.31 -10.09
C GLU A 204 -9.54 -7.90 -9.66
N ASP A 205 -8.28 -7.53 -9.83
CA ASP A 205 -7.82 -6.20 -9.46
C ASP A 205 -8.54 -5.12 -10.26
N HIS A 206 -8.60 -5.22 -11.58
CA HIS A 206 -9.10 -4.14 -12.45
C HIS A 206 -10.62 -4.08 -12.59
N THR A 207 -11.32 -5.19 -12.36
CA THR A 207 -12.78 -5.26 -12.49
C THR A 207 -13.52 -5.39 -11.16
N GLU A 208 -12.81 -5.66 -10.06
CA GLU A 208 -13.38 -6.02 -8.75
C GLU A 208 -14.31 -7.25 -8.80
N ARG A 209 -14.16 -8.09 -9.83
CA ARG A 209 -14.96 -9.29 -10.08
C ARG A 209 -14.06 -10.52 -10.15
N ILE A 210 -14.58 -11.66 -9.71
CA ILE A 210 -13.86 -12.93 -9.78
C ILE A 210 -14.22 -13.64 -11.09
N PRO A 211 -13.24 -14.02 -11.94
CA PRO A 211 -13.52 -14.75 -13.16
C PRO A 211 -13.85 -16.22 -12.84
N LEU A 212 -15.12 -16.59 -12.98
CA LEU A 212 -15.62 -17.93 -12.62
C LEU A 212 -14.90 -19.07 -13.35
N VAL A 213 -14.42 -18.83 -14.57
CA VAL A 213 -13.70 -19.84 -15.37
C VAL A 213 -12.33 -20.20 -14.80
N HIS A 214 -11.75 -19.32 -13.97
CA HIS A 214 -10.50 -19.58 -13.24
C HIS A 214 -10.72 -20.24 -11.90
N LEU A 215 -11.96 -20.55 -11.54
CA LEU A 215 -12.27 -21.21 -10.29
C LEU A 215 -12.20 -22.74 -10.42
N ALA A 216 -11.50 -23.37 -9.49
CA ALA A 216 -11.46 -24.83 -9.39
C ALA A 216 -12.62 -25.29 -8.48
N GLU A 217 -13.58 -26.04 -9.05
CA GLU A 217 -14.75 -26.54 -8.30
C GLU A 217 -14.34 -27.21 -6.98
N GLY A 218 -14.81 -26.67 -5.85
CA GLY A 218 -14.72 -27.28 -4.52
C GLY A 218 -13.44 -27.00 -3.70
N TRP A 219 -12.34 -26.52 -4.29
CA TRP A 219 -11.11 -26.20 -3.53
C TRP A 219 -11.14 -24.82 -2.87
N GLU A 220 -11.84 -23.86 -3.45
CA GLU A 220 -11.87 -22.47 -2.96
C GLU A 220 -12.70 -22.27 -1.71
N ILE A 221 -13.57 -23.23 -1.42
CA ILE A 221 -14.41 -23.27 -0.22
C ILE A 221 -13.66 -23.99 0.92
N SER A 222 -12.69 -24.86 0.61
CA SER A 222 -11.94 -25.65 1.60
C SER A 222 -10.69 -24.94 2.10
N VAL A 223 -10.12 -24.03 1.31
CA VAL A 223 -9.03 -23.16 1.76
C VAL A 223 -9.65 -21.87 2.31
N PRO A 224 -9.45 -21.51 3.59
CA PRO A 224 -9.94 -20.24 4.09
C PRO A 224 -9.32 -19.10 3.28
N LEU A 225 -10.18 -18.36 2.58
CA LEU A 225 -9.84 -17.17 1.79
C LEU A 225 -9.02 -16.13 2.60
N GLY A 226 -8.99 -16.26 3.94
CA GLY A 226 -8.15 -15.49 4.85
C GLY A 226 -6.66 -15.45 4.51
N ARG A 227 -6.10 -16.46 3.83
CA ARG A 227 -4.68 -16.41 3.39
C ARG A 227 -4.40 -15.37 2.30
N ARG A 228 -5.38 -15.07 1.44
CA ARG A 228 -5.25 -14.01 0.40
C ARG A 228 -5.60 -12.63 0.93
N ALA A 229 -6.44 -12.56 1.96
CA ALA A 229 -6.74 -11.31 2.64
C ALA A 229 -5.56 -10.92 3.54
N VAL A 230 -4.50 -10.35 2.96
CA VAL A 230 -3.36 -9.75 3.69
C VAL A 230 -3.86 -8.76 4.78
N TYR A 231 -5.07 -8.22 4.58
CA TYR A 231 -5.76 -7.36 5.52
C TYR A 231 -6.40 -8.08 6.73
N GLU A 232 -6.75 -9.37 6.66
CA GLU A 232 -7.43 -10.10 7.74
C GLU A 232 -6.66 -10.10 9.07
N PRO A 233 -5.36 -10.47 9.13
CA PRO A 233 -4.63 -10.45 10.39
C PRO A 233 -4.51 -9.02 10.96
N PHE A 234 -4.35 -8.02 10.10
CA PHE A 234 -4.26 -6.62 10.53
C PHE A 234 -5.60 -6.08 11.04
N LYS A 235 -6.69 -6.34 10.31
CA LYS A 235 -8.07 -6.04 10.72
C LYS A 235 -8.37 -6.69 12.06
N ARG A 236 -7.99 -7.96 12.24
CA ARG A 236 -8.23 -8.71 13.47
C ARG A 236 -7.48 -8.13 14.67
N ILE A 237 -6.25 -7.66 14.47
CA ILE A 237 -5.50 -6.95 15.52
C ILE A 237 -6.21 -5.65 15.90
N ILE A 238 -6.67 -4.86 14.91
CA ILE A 238 -7.43 -3.63 15.18
C ILE A 238 -8.73 -3.95 15.93
N GLU A 239 -9.49 -4.95 15.48
CA GLU A 239 -10.74 -5.36 16.11
C GLU A 239 -10.52 -5.81 17.56
N VAL A 240 -9.47 -6.60 17.81
CA VAL A 240 -9.10 -7.02 19.18
C VAL A 240 -8.72 -5.81 20.03
N ALA A 241 -7.90 -4.89 19.50
CA ALA A 241 -7.50 -3.69 20.23
C ALA A 241 -8.69 -2.78 20.54
N PHE A 242 -9.56 -2.52 19.55
CA PHE A 242 -10.77 -1.74 19.73
C PHE A 242 -11.71 -2.39 20.73
N THR A 243 -11.89 -3.71 20.67
CA THR A 243 -12.73 -4.46 21.62
C THR A 243 -12.15 -4.39 23.02
N ALA A 244 -10.83 -4.56 23.19
CA ALA A 244 -10.18 -4.48 24.49
C ALA A 244 -10.28 -3.09 25.13
N VAL A 245 -10.30 -2.02 24.33
CA VAL A 245 -10.46 -0.63 24.82
C VAL A 245 -11.93 -0.29 25.07
N THR A 246 -12.83 -0.70 24.20
CA THR A 246 -14.25 -0.33 24.28
C THR A 246 -15.05 -1.21 25.23
N ALA A 247 -14.68 -2.48 25.43
CA ALA A 247 -15.39 -3.37 26.36
C ALA A 247 -15.38 -2.86 27.82
N PRO A 248 -14.27 -2.38 28.40
CA PRO A 248 -14.27 -1.77 29.73
C PRO A 248 -15.16 -0.54 29.82
N LEU A 249 -15.16 0.31 28.79
CA LEU A 249 -16.02 1.50 28.71
C LEU A 249 -17.50 1.11 28.74
N TRP A 250 -17.90 0.09 27.97
CA TRP A 250 -19.28 -0.42 27.98
C TRP A 250 -19.68 -1.04 29.32
N LEU A 251 -18.78 -1.76 29.98
CA LEU A 251 -19.04 -2.31 31.32
C LEU A 251 -19.24 -1.20 32.36
N ILE A 252 -18.47 -0.12 32.29
CA ILE A 252 -18.64 1.04 33.16
C ILE A 252 -19.97 1.75 32.89
N ILE A 253 -20.33 1.94 31.61
CA ILE A 253 -21.62 2.54 31.23
C ILE A 253 -22.78 1.69 31.75
N MET A 254 -22.74 0.36 31.55
CA MET A 254 -23.76 -0.56 32.11
C MET A 254 -23.84 -0.52 33.64
N ALA A 255 -22.75 -0.27 34.34
CA ALA A 255 -22.77 -0.16 35.79
C ALA A 255 -23.36 1.17 36.28
N LEU A 256 -23.42 2.19 35.42
CA LEU A 256 -23.87 3.56 35.73
C LEU A 256 -25.28 3.87 35.23
N THR A 257 -25.87 3.01 34.40
CA THR A 257 -27.23 3.12 33.84
C THR A 257 -28.11 1.98 34.33
#